data_AF-A0A2V6U6L1-F1
#
_entry.id   AF-A0A2V6U6L1-F1
#
_cell.length_a   1.000
_cell.length_b   1.000
_cell.length_c   1.000
_cell.angle_alpha   90.00
_cell.angle_beta   90.00
_cell.angle_gamma   90.00
#
_symmetry.space_group_name_H-M   'P 1'
#
loop_
_entity.id
_entity.type
_entity.pdbx_description
1 polymer ?
#
loop_
_entity_poly.entity_id
_entity_poly.type
_entity_poly.pdbx_seq_one_letter_code
_entity_poly.pdbx_strand_id
1 'polypeptide(L)'
;MALVARPLADPTARGGARMRAVVLAAAFLMTAVPAARALDVDLKVYDEARRRGETVSIAGRVYTERRKPNAEDMPMAHAVVVALPRSEALVRRLDDLRARARDSAPAYREAATEMRRARERYEKEVWQSGAPDLVRSTMVDADGRFTLSDLPAGRWIVWATHSQFMDKRSPAYQLRDRERYRLPPRLVGYYAERAWLREVETAPGTSMTLELNDRNVWFAGIVEDRVLDAGPSR
;
A
#
# COMPACT_ATOMS: atom_id res chain seq x y z
N MET A 1 -6.73 -53.78 -25.65
CA MET A 1 -6.39 -55.08 -25.04
C MET A 1 -4.90 -55.31 -25.17
N ALA A 2 -4.17 -55.35 -24.05
CA ALA A 2 -3.07 -56.28 -23.77
C ALA A 2 -2.51 -55.91 -22.39
N LEU A 3 -2.72 -56.82 -21.45
CA LEU A 3 -2.23 -56.82 -20.08
C LEU A 3 -0.71 -57.14 -20.01
N VAL A 4 -0.19 -57.02 -18.79
CA VAL A 4 0.94 -57.79 -18.21
C VAL A 4 2.31 -57.12 -18.37
N ALA A 5 2.80 -56.37 -17.38
CA ALA A 5 3.44 -56.76 -16.11
C ALA A 5 4.96 -57.00 -16.22
N ARG A 6 5.70 -56.36 -15.31
CA ARG A 6 7.13 -56.58 -14.99
C ARG A 6 7.38 -58.04 -14.55
N PRO A 7 8.64 -58.51 -14.59
CA PRO A 7 9.37 -58.56 -13.32
C PRO A 7 10.86 -58.19 -13.38
N LEU A 8 11.33 -57.78 -12.20
CA LEU A 8 12.72 -57.64 -11.74
C LEU A 8 13.51 -58.95 -11.93
N ALA A 9 14.81 -58.80 -12.22
CA ALA A 9 15.85 -59.67 -11.68
C ALA A 9 17.16 -58.87 -11.51
N ASP A 10 17.49 -58.53 -10.27
CA ASP A 10 18.85 -58.47 -9.72
C ASP A 10 19.33 -59.94 -9.50
N PRO A 11 20.62 -60.32 -9.34
CA PRO A 11 21.70 -59.53 -8.76
C PRO A 11 23.14 -59.71 -9.32
N THR A 12 23.96 -58.71 -9.01
CA THR A 12 25.40 -58.70 -8.63
C THR A 12 26.39 -59.79 -9.10
N ALA A 13 27.48 -59.34 -9.74
CA ALA A 13 28.81 -59.92 -9.50
C ALA A 13 29.95 -58.89 -9.69
N ARG A 14 30.51 -58.51 -8.54
CA ARG A 14 31.87 -58.04 -8.18
C ARG A 14 32.89 -57.78 -9.31
N GLY A 15 33.59 -56.66 -9.16
CA GLY A 15 35.05 -56.65 -9.22
C GLY A 15 35.69 -55.44 -9.91
N GLY A 16 36.47 -54.66 -9.16
CA GLY A 16 37.64 -53.99 -9.72
C GLY A 16 37.55 -52.48 -9.92
N ALA A 17 37.94 -51.76 -8.87
CA ALA A 17 38.20 -50.33 -8.80
C ALA A 17 38.83 -49.67 -10.05
N ARG A 18 38.25 -48.56 -10.49
CA ARG A 18 39.01 -47.36 -10.90
C ARG A 18 38.28 -46.10 -10.43
N MET A 19 38.91 -45.45 -9.46
CA MET A 19 38.59 -44.13 -8.94
C MET A 19 38.54 -43.12 -10.10
N ARG A 20 37.37 -42.52 -10.33
CA ARG A 20 37.25 -41.25 -11.07
C ARG A 20 36.49 -40.30 -10.16
N ALA A 21 37.24 -39.35 -9.61
CA ALA A 21 36.73 -38.25 -8.81
C ALA A 21 35.70 -37.48 -9.63
N VAL A 22 34.43 -37.54 -9.22
CA VAL A 22 33.39 -36.63 -9.74
C VAL A 22 33.39 -35.43 -8.83
N VAL A 23 34.04 -34.36 -9.28
CA VAL A 23 33.93 -33.02 -8.69
C VAL A 23 32.50 -32.55 -8.99
N LEU A 24 31.62 -32.63 -7.99
CA LEU A 24 30.30 -31.99 -8.03
C LEU A 24 30.51 -30.47 -7.89
N ALA A 25 30.55 -29.78 -9.03
CA ALA A 25 30.46 -28.33 -9.09
C ALA A 25 29.06 -27.91 -8.61
N ALA A 26 28.97 -27.47 -7.36
CA ALA A 26 27.78 -26.81 -6.85
C ALA A 26 27.66 -25.44 -7.53
N ALA A 27 26.85 -25.37 -8.58
CA ALA A 27 26.44 -24.11 -9.19
C ALA A 27 25.56 -23.35 -8.18
N PHE A 28 26.18 -22.45 -7.41
CA PHE A 28 25.48 -21.51 -6.57
C PHE A 28 24.80 -20.49 -7.49
N LEU A 29 23.53 -20.73 -7.83
CA LEU A 29 22.69 -19.76 -8.54
C LEU A 29 22.45 -18.60 -7.57
N MET A 30 23.34 -17.60 -7.58
CA MET A 30 23.13 -16.31 -6.93
C MET A 30 21.90 -15.68 -7.60
N THR A 31 20.72 -15.92 -7.02
CA THR A 31 19.54 -15.10 -7.31
C THR A 31 19.93 -13.68 -6.93
N ALA A 32 20.21 -12.85 -7.92
CA ALA A 32 20.49 -11.43 -7.72
C ALA A 32 19.32 -10.85 -6.93
N VAL A 33 19.56 -10.57 -5.65
CA VAL A 33 18.69 -9.71 -4.86
C VAL A 33 18.66 -8.40 -5.63
N PRO A 34 17.50 -7.92 -6.13
CA PRO A 34 17.46 -6.65 -6.80
C PRO A 34 18.02 -5.62 -5.82
N ALA A 35 19.13 -4.98 -6.19
CA ALA A 35 19.71 -3.92 -5.39
C ALA A 35 18.59 -2.94 -5.05
N ALA A 36 18.42 -2.63 -3.77
CA ALA A 36 17.50 -1.59 -3.34
C ALA A 36 17.79 -0.37 -4.22
N ARG A 37 16.80 0.06 -5.01
CA ARG A 37 16.96 1.29 -5.78
C ARG A 37 17.32 2.36 -4.77
N ALA A 38 18.43 3.07 -5.00
CA ALA A 38 18.76 4.23 -4.20
C ALA A 38 17.54 5.14 -4.19
N LEU A 39 17.13 5.56 -3.00
CA LEU A 39 16.01 6.50 -2.85
C LEU A 39 16.29 7.72 -3.73
N ASP A 40 15.26 8.24 -4.39
CA ASP A 40 15.35 9.47 -5.18
C ASP A 40 15.33 10.74 -4.31
N VAL A 41 15.53 10.58 -3.01
CA VAL A 41 15.50 11.64 -2.00
C VAL A 41 16.80 11.60 -1.20
N ASP A 42 17.44 12.75 -1.06
CA ASP A 42 18.59 12.89 -0.16
C ASP A 42 18.10 13.04 1.29
N LEU A 43 18.18 11.93 2.03
CA LEU A 43 17.75 11.88 3.43
C LEU A 43 18.68 12.67 4.37
N LYS A 44 19.94 12.92 3.97
CA LYS A 44 20.92 13.63 4.82
C LYS A 44 20.49 15.07 5.10
N VAL A 45 19.78 15.70 4.17
CA VAL A 45 19.25 17.06 4.32
C VAL A 45 18.33 17.15 5.55
N TYR A 46 17.50 16.14 5.78
CA TYR A 46 16.60 16.10 6.94
C TYR A 46 17.35 15.86 8.25
N ASP A 47 18.39 15.01 8.24
CA ASP A 47 19.23 14.77 9.41
C ASP A 47 20.05 16.01 9.79
N GLU A 48 20.52 16.76 8.81
CA GLU A 48 21.19 18.03 9.02
C GLU A 48 20.24 19.09 9.57
N ALA A 49 19.03 19.22 9.01
CA ALA A 49 18.00 20.11 9.56
C ALA A 49 17.68 19.76 11.02
N ARG A 50 17.51 18.47 11.33
CA ARG A 50 17.31 18.00 12.70
C ARG A 50 18.47 18.36 13.63
N ARG A 51 19.72 18.15 13.18
CA ARG A 51 20.92 18.51 13.95
C ARG A 51 21.04 20.01 14.22
N ARG A 52 20.53 20.85 13.32
CA ARG A 52 20.43 22.30 13.50
C ARG A 52 19.23 22.75 14.36
N GLY A 53 18.38 21.81 14.80
CA GLY A 53 17.16 22.14 15.55
C GLY A 53 16.07 22.78 14.68
N GLU A 54 16.16 22.63 13.37
CA GLU A 54 15.21 23.20 12.40
C GLU A 54 13.98 22.30 12.31
N THR A 55 13.11 22.38 13.32
CA THR A 55 11.86 21.63 13.34
C THR A 55 10.70 22.48 12.82
N VAL A 56 9.70 21.78 12.29
CA VAL A 56 8.46 22.32 11.74
C VAL A 56 7.28 21.48 12.20
N SER A 57 6.09 22.05 12.13
CA SER A 57 4.83 21.34 12.36
C SER A 57 3.90 21.48 11.17
N ILE A 58 3.33 20.36 10.73
CA ILE A 58 2.26 20.33 9.73
C ILE A 58 0.96 20.03 10.46
N ALA A 59 0.06 21.00 10.49
CA ALA A 59 -1.28 20.86 11.07
C ALA A 59 -2.34 21.01 9.98
N GLY A 60 -3.56 20.62 10.27
CA GLY A 60 -4.63 20.81 9.31
C GLY A 60 -5.98 20.31 9.76
N ARG A 61 -6.93 20.41 8.83
CA ARG A 61 -8.30 19.94 8.99
C ARG A 61 -8.70 19.01 7.85
N VAL A 62 -9.51 18.02 8.17
CA VAL A 62 -10.19 17.11 7.24
C VAL A 62 -11.69 17.22 7.47
N TYR A 63 -12.43 17.65 6.46
CA TYR A 63 -13.86 17.92 6.59
C TYR A 63 -14.61 17.81 5.26
N THR A 64 -15.94 17.68 5.35
CA THR A 64 -16.84 17.91 4.23
C THR A 64 -17.33 19.35 4.32
N GLU A 65 -17.18 20.11 3.25
CA GLU A 65 -17.55 21.52 3.25
C GLU A 65 -19.07 21.67 3.42
N ARG A 66 -19.48 22.71 4.16
CA ARG A 66 -20.88 23.09 4.32
C ARG A 66 -21.59 23.19 2.97
N ARG A 67 -22.80 22.63 2.90
CA ARG A 67 -23.67 22.69 1.70
C ARG A 67 -24.51 23.96 1.63
N LYS A 68 -24.76 24.60 2.77
CA LYS A 68 -25.53 25.84 2.89
C LYS A 68 -24.64 26.92 3.51
N PRO A 69 -24.79 28.20 3.15
CA PRO A 69 -23.93 29.28 3.65
C PRO A 69 -23.85 29.36 5.19
N ASN A 70 -24.96 29.10 5.87
CA ASN A 70 -25.06 29.20 7.33
C ASN A 70 -24.88 27.87 8.06
N ALA A 71 -24.53 26.79 7.36
CA ALA A 71 -24.21 25.52 7.98
C ALA A 71 -22.73 25.47 8.37
N GLU A 72 -22.40 24.62 9.34
CA GLU A 72 -21.01 24.32 9.69
C GLU A 72 -20.42 23.26 8.75
N ASP A 73 -19.10 23.28 8.62
CA ASP A 73 -18.35 22.20 7.98
C ASP A 73 -18.43 20.94 8.83
N MET A 74 -18.57 19.79 8.18
CA MET A 74 -18.70 18.51 8.89
C MET A 74 -17.32 17.85 9.02
N PRO A 75 -16.79 17.64 10.23
CA PRO A 75 -15.48 17.02 10.41
C PRO A 75 -15.46 15.58 9.88
N MET A 76 -14.32 15.17 9.33
CA MET A 76 -14.06 13.80 8.87
C MET A 76 -13.02 13.15 9.77
N ALA A 77 -13.49 12.68 10.94
CA ALA A 77 -12.68 11.97 11.92
C ALA A 77 -12.14 10.64 11.37
N HIS A 78 -11.11 10.08 12.03
CA HIS A 78 -10.52 8.78 11.74
C HIS A 78 -9.83 8.66 10.37
N ALA A 79 -9.68 9.75 9.63
CA ALA A 79 -8.75 9.77 8.51
C ALA A 79 -7.32 9.57 9.03
N VAL A 80 -6.49 8.84 8.28
CA VAL A 80 -5.08 8.63 8.60
C VAL A 80 -4.26 9.55 7.73
N VAL A 81 -3.41 10.38 8.36
CA VAL A 81 -2.49 11.28 7.68
C VAL A 81 -1.09 10.76 7.85
N VAL A 82 -0.35 10.64 6.75
CA VAL A 82 1.06 10.22 6.73
C VAL A 82 1.88 11.29 6.01
N ALA A 83 2.94 11.76 6.66
CA ALA A 83 3.98 12.58 6.06
C ALA A 83 5.21 11.73 5.74
N LEU A 84 5.74 11.95 4.53
CA LEU A 84 6.87 11.24 3.96
C LEU A 84 7.81 12.25 3.29
N PRO A 85 9.13 12.01 3.23
CA PRO A 85 10.01 12.83 2.40
C PRO A 85 9.51 12.88 0.95
N ARG A 86 9.64 14.04 0.30
CA ARG A 86 9.12 14.20 -1.06
C ARG A 86 9.96 13.42 -2.07
N SER A 87 9.36 12.34 -2.58
CA SER A 87 9.87 11.53 -3.70
C SER A 87 9.13 11.85 -5.00
N GLU A 88 9.87 12.23 -6.03
CA GLU A 88 9.35 12.43 -7.39
C GLU A 88 8.84 11.11 -7.97
N ALA A 89 9.55 10.02 -7.70
CA ALA A 89 9.18 8.69 -8.17
C ALA A 89 7.84 8.23 -7.58
N LEU A 90 7.62 8.47 -6.27
CA LEU A 90 6.34 8.15 -5.63
C LEU A 90 5.20 9.00 -6.20
N VAL A 91 5.36 10.32 -6.30
CA VAL A 91 4.32 11.21 -6.83
C VAL A 91 3.91 10.78 -8.24
N ARG A 92 4.88 10.57 -9.13
CA ARG A 92 4.61 10.08 -10.50
C ARG A 92 3.91 8.73 -10.50
N ARG A 93 4.34 7.80 -9.64
CA ARG A 93 3.69 6.48 -9.54
C ARG A 93 2.25 6.58 -9.08
N LEU A 94 1.94 7.48 -8.14
CA LEU A 94 0.58 7.72 -7.68
C LEU A 94 -0.26 8.36 -8.79
N ASP A 95 0.23 9.40 -9.47
CA ASP A 95 -0.47 10.03 -10.60
C ASP A 95 -0.76 9.03 -11.74
N ASP A 96 0.20 8.18 -12.07
CA ASP A 96 0.05 7.11 -13.05
C ASP A 96 -1.07 6.12 -12.68
N LEU A 97 -1.16 5.73 -11.40
CA LEU A 97 -2.21 4.86 -10.89
C LEU A 97 -3.57 5.56 -10.95
N ARG A 98 -3.60 6.86 -10.62
CA ARG A 98 -4.81 7.70 -10.66
C ARG A 98 -5.33 7.88 -12.09
N ALA A 99 -4.44 8.06 -13.06
CA ALA A 99 -4.81 8.16 -14.47
C ALA A 99 -5.45 6.84 -14.95
N ARG A 100 -4.77 5.72 -14.71
CA ARG A 100 -5.20 4.38 -15.14
C ARG A 100 -6.48 3.89 -14.44
N ALA A 101 -6.78 4.39 -13.25
CA ALA A 101 -8.00 4.04 -12.53
C ALA A 101 -9.28 4.33 -13.33
N ARG A 102 -9.24 5.26 -14.29
CA ARG A 102 -10.40 5.62 -15.13
C ARG A 102 -10.56 4.75 -16.38
N ASP A 103 -9.57 3.94 -16.70
CA ASP A 103 -9.56 3.16 -17.96
C ASP A 103 -10.61 2.04 -17.94
N SER A 104 -10.92 1.49 -16.75
CA SER A 104 -11.90 0.41 -16.61
C SER A 104 -12.40 0.23 -15.18
N ALA A 105 -13.55 -0.44 -15.01
CA ALA A 105 -14.09 -0.75 -13.69
C ALA A 105 -13.17 -1.66 -12.83
N PRO A 106 -12.48 -2.68 -13.39
CA PRO A 106 -11.45 -3.42 -12.65
C PRO A 106 -10.29 -2.53 -12.20
N ALA A 107 -9.76 -1.68 -13.08
CA ALA A 107 -8.67 -0.77 -12.74
C ALA A 107 -9.06 0.19 -11.60
N TYR A 108 -10.28 0.71 -11.62
CA TYR A 108 -10.82 1.54 -10.53
C TYR A 108 -10.86 0.80 -9.19
N ARG A 109 -11.28 -0.48 -9.20
CA ARG A 109 -11.37 -1.32 -7.99
C ARG A 109 -10.01 -1.69 -7.40
N GLU A 110 -8.99 -1.79 -8.24
CA GLU A 110 -7.63 -2.14 -7.81
C GLU A 110 -6.81 -0.91 -7.39
N ALA A 111 -7.11 0.27 -7.95
CA ALA A 111 -6.31 1.48 -7.80
C ALA A 111 -6.04 1.89 -6.35
N ALA A 112 -7.06 1.87 -5.47
CA ALA A 112 -6.88 2.24 -4.06
C ALA A 112 -5.86 1.34 -3.35
N THR A 113 -5.93 0.02 -3.61
CA THR A 113 -5.02 -0.97 -3.04
C THR A 113 -3.61 -0.79 -3.61
N GLU A 114 -3.47 -0.56 -4.92
CA GLU A 114 -2.17 -0.35 -5.55
C GLU A 114 -1.50 0.96 -5.12
N MET A 115 -2.26 2.04 -4.91
CA MET A 115 -1.74 3.29 -4.34
C MET A 115 -1.23 3.10 -2.92
N ARG A 116 -2.02 2.41 -2.08
CA ARG A 116 -1.62 2.04 -0.72
C ARG A 116 -0.31 1.25 -0.72
N ARG A 117 -0.21 0.23 -1.56
CA ARG A 117 1.00 -0.59 -1.71
C ARG A 117 2.20 0.23 -2.20
N ALA A 118 1.99 1.17 -3.13
CA ALA A 118 3.06 2.06 -3.60
C ALA A 118 3.61 2.94 -2.46
N ARG A 119 2.71 3.51 -1.64
CA ARG A 119 3.09 4.28 -0.44
C ARG A 119 3.81 3.42 0.60
N GLU A 120 3.25 2.28 0.99
CA GLU A 120 3.85 1.38 1.99
C GLU A 120 5.21 0.83 1.55
N ARG A 121 5.39 0.61 0.24
CA ARG A 121 6.69 0.26 -0.33
C ARG A 121 7.70 1.40 -0.13
N TYR A 122 7.32 2.64 -0.43
CA TYR A 122 8.20 3.79 -0.23
C TYR A 122 8.54 4.00 1.25
N GLU A 123 7.56 3.86 2.15
CA GLU A 123 7.78 3.87 3.61
C GLU A 123 8.83 2.86 4.03
N LYS A 124 8.71 1.63 3.53
CA LYS A 124 9.69 0.58 3.78
C LYS A 124 11.08 0.92 3.23
N GLU A 125 11.17 1.52 2.04
CA GLU A 125 12.44 1.97 1.44
C GLU A 125 13.10 3.06 2.30
N VAL A 126 12.32 4.02 2.84
CA VAL A 126 12.81 5.05 3.79
C VAL A 126 13.33 4.41 5.07
N TRP A 127 12.59 3.44 5.64
CA TRP A 127 13.00 2.71 6.84
C TRP A 127 14.30 1.94 6.62
N GLN A 128 14.40 1.22 5.49
CA GLN A 128 15.58 0.44 5.13
C GLN A 128 16.81 1.32 4.86
N SER A 129 16.59 2.60 4.54
CA SER A 129 17.64 3.60 4.36
C SER A 129 18.09 4.24 5.68
N GLY A 130 17.55 3.80 6.82
CA GLY A 130 17.99 4.24 8.15
C GLY A 130 17.32 5.50 8.68
N ALA A 131 16.26 5.99 8.04
CA ALA A 131 15.52 7.18 8.47
C ALA A 131 14.05 6.89 8.84
N PRO A 132 13.76 5.93 9.74
CA PRO A 132 12.40 5.51 10.05
C PRO A 132 11.54 6.61 10.67
N ASP A 133 12.18 7.55 11.36
CA ASP A 133 11.59 8.72 12.00
C ASP A 133 11.12 9.79 11.00
N LEU A 134 11.50 9.67 9.72
CA LEU A 134 10.94 10.48 8.63
C LEU A 134 9.60 9.95 8.10
N VAL A 135 9.12 8.79 8.56
CA VAL A 135 7.76 8.32 8.27
C VAL A 135 6.89 8.65 9.46
N ARG A 136 6.08 9.70 9.33
CA ARG A 136 5.28 10.22 10.46
C ARG A 136 3.81 10.12 10.14
N SER A 137 3.08 9.43 11.01
CA SER A 137 1.64 9.26 10.86
C SER A 137 0.88 9.80 12.06
N THR A 138 -0.34 10.22 11.82
CA THR A 138 -1.30 10.62 12.85
C THR A 138 -2.72 10.29 12.38
N MET A 139 -3.64 10.20 13.33
CA MET A 139 -5.05 10.03 13.05
C MET A 139 -5.76 11.37 13.27
N VAL A 140 -6.70 11.69 12.39
CA VAL A 140 -7.56 12.85 12.52
C VAL A 140 -8.54 12.63 13.67
N ASP A 141 -8.63 13.61 14.55
CA ASP A 141 -9.49 13.59 15.73
C ASP A 141 -10.98 13.78 15.38
N ALA A 142 -11.82 13.78 16.42
CA ALA A 142 -13.28 13.94 16.29
C ALA A 142 -13.69 15.30 15.71
N ASP A 143 -12.86 16.34 15.89
CA ASP A 143 -13.08 17.70 15.38
C ASP A 143 -12.54 17.86 13.94
N GLY A 144 -12.07 16.76 13.34
CA GLY A 144 -11.52 16.76 12.00
C GLY A 144 -10.14 17.41 11.94
N ARG A 145 -9.39 17.48 13.04
CA ARG A 145 -8.06 18.11 13.09
C ARG A 145 -6.95 17.08 13.20
N PHE A 146 -5.76 17.47 12.74
CA PHE A 146 -4.54 16.70 12.91
C PHE A 146 -3.33 17.63 13.07
N THR A 147 -2.31 17.10 13.74
CA THR A 147 -1.00 17.74 13.87
C THR A 147 0.10 16.70 13.77
N LEU A 148 1.11 16.98 12.96
CA LEU A 148 2.38 16.28 12.87
C LEU A 148 3.48 17.24 13.33
N SER A 149 3.99 17.01 14.55
CA SER A 149 5.02 17.84 15.18
C SER A 149 6.42 17.24 15.05
N ASP A 150 7.43 18.06 15.30
CA ASP A 150 8.83 17.65 15.34
C ASP A 150 9.31 17.01 14.03
N LEU A 151 8.84 17.56 12.91
CA LEU A 151 9.35 17.20 11.59
C LEU A 151 10.59 18.05 11.31
N PRO A 152 11.69 17.51 10.76
CA PRO A 152 12.76 18.35 10.23
C PRO A 152 12.27 19.19 9.05
N ALA A 153 12.79 20.41 8.92
CA ALA A 153 12.54 21.26 7.76
C ALA A 153 12.98 20.54 6.47
N GLY A 154 12.12 20.58 5.45
CA GLY A 154 12.38 19.96 4.15
C GLY A 154 11.14 19.95 3.26
N ARG A 155 11.15 19.06 2.27
CA ARG A 155 10.03 18.89 1.32
C ARG A 155 9.28 17.61 1.65
N TRP A 156 8.01 17.71 1.95
CA TRP A 156 7.21 16.57 2.38
C TRP A 156 6.08 16.27 1.39
N ILE A 157 5.71 14.99 1.32
CA ILE A 157 4.43 14.54 0.81
C ILE A 157 3.55 14.24 2.01
N VAL A 158 2.37 14.86 2.06
CA VAL A 158 1.32 14.56 3.03
C VAL A 158 0.21 13.80 2.31
N TRP A 159 0.04 12.55 2.70
CA TRP A 159 -0.99 11.64 2.20
C TRP A 159 -2.03 11.39 3.29
N ALA A 160 -3.26 11.83 3.06
CA ALA A 160 -4.38 11.56 3.97
C ALA A 160 -5.34 10.57 3.32
N THR A 161 -5.79 9.56 4.06
CA THR A 161 -6.83 8.61 3.61
C THR A 161 -7.98 8.60 4.61
N HIS A 162 -9.20 8.79 4.13
CA HIS A 162 -10.41 8.55 4.90
C HIS A 162 -11.18 7.39 4.24
N SER A 163 -11.51 6.37 5.01
CA SER A 163 -12.21 5.18 4.54
C SER A 163 -13.54 5.02 5.28
N GLN A 164 -14.63 4.86 4.54
CA GLN A 164 -15.96 4.66 5.10
C GLN A 164 -16.56 3.35 4.59
N PHE A 165 -16.97 2.46 5.48
CA PHE A 165 -17.61 1.20 5.09
C PHE A 165 -19.05 1.41 4.60
N MET A 166 -19.36 0.84 3.45
CA MET A 166 -20.68 0.81 2.83
C MET A 166 -21.18 -0.64 2.76
N ASP A 167 -22.29 -0.94 3.46
CA ASP A 167 -22.92 -2.26 3.38
C ASP A 167 -23.65 -2.42 2.04
N LYS A 168 -23.15 -3.32 1.20
CA LYS A 168 -23.68 -3.65 -0.15
C LYS A 168 -23.44 -5.12 -0.47
N ARG A 169 -24.25 -5.98 0.13
CA ARG A 169 -24.16 -7.44 -0.07
C ARG A 169 -24.76 -7.86 -1.41
N SER A 170 -24.00 -8.64 -2.18
CA SER A 170 -24.55 -9.39 -3.32
C SER A 170 -25.42 -10.54 -2.82
N PRO A 171 -26.40 -11.06 -3.59
CA PRO A 171 -27.19 -12.25 -3.22
C PRO A 171 -26.37 -13.54 -3.15
N ALA A 172 -26.83 -14.52 -2.37
CA ALA A 172 -26.16 -15.80 -2.24
C ALA A 172 -26.29 -16.72 -3.44
N TYR A 173 -25.20 -17.42 -3.76
CA TYR A 173 -25.24 -18.44 -4.78
C TYR A 173 -26.06 -19.62 -4.28
N GLN A 174 -26.91 -20.15 -5.16
CA GLN A 174 -27.68 -21.34 -4.88
C GLN A 174 -26.74 -22.54 -4.71
N LEU A 175 -27.12 -23.50 -3.87
CA LEU A 175 -26.31 -24.70 -3.59
C LEU A 175 -25.92 -25.43 -4.88
N ARG A 176 -26.87 -25.59 -5.81
CA ARG A 176 -26.65 -26.25 -7.10
C ARG A 176 -25.57 -25.58 -7.95
N ASP A 177 -25.50 -24.25 -7.93
CA ASP A 177 -24.49 -23.50 -8.69
C ASP A 177 -23.10 -23.67 -8.09
N ARG A 178 -23.01 -23.74 -6.75
CA ARG A 178 -21.74 -23.96 -6.03
C ARG A 178 -21.14 -25.33 -6.32
N GLU A 179 -22.00 -26.33 -6.45
CA GLU A 179 -21.59 -27.70 -6.78
C GLU A 179 -21.14 -27.83 -8.24
N ARG A 180 -21.70 -27.03 -9.14
CA ARG A 180 -21.46 -27.11 -10.59
C ARG A 180 -20.33 -26.21 -11.08
N TYR A 181 -20.11 -25.06 -10.44
CA TYR A 181 -19.22 -24.02 -10.94
C TYR A 181 -18.24 -23.53 -9.87
N ARG A 182 -17.05 -23.11 -10.33
CA ARG A 182 -16.13 -22.33 -9.50
C ARG A 182 -16.57 -20.88 -9.48
N LEU A 183 -17.39 -20.52 -8.50
CA LEU A 183 -17.99 -19.19 -8.40
C LEU A 183 -17.02 -18.16 -7.82
N PRO A 184 -17.08 -16.89 -8.28
CA PRO A 184 -16.22 -15.85 -7.76
C PRO A 184 -16.65 -15.43 -6.35
N PRO A 185 -15.73 -14.89 -5.51
CA PRO A 185 -16.07 -14.34 -4.20
C PRO A 185 -17.18 -13.29 -4.29
N ARG A 186 -18.07 -13.28 -3.29
CA ARG A 186 -19.20 -12.35 -3.25
C ARG A 186 -18.85 -11.08 -2.50
N LEU A 187 -19.39 -9.96 -2.98
CA LEU A 187 -19.31 -8.68 -2.30
C LEU A 187 -20.15 -8.70 -1.02
N VAL A 188 -19.53 -8.39 0.12
CA VAL A 188 -20.21 -8.16 1.40
C VAL A 188 -20.42 -6.67 1.62
N GLY A 189 -19.46 -5.86 1.20
CA GLY A 189 -19.54 -4.41 1.20
C GLY A 189 -18.28 -3.84 0.56
N TYR A 190 -18.08 -2.54 0.71
CA TYR A 190 -16.83 -1.91 0.29
C TYR A 190 -16.51 -0.71 1.17
N TYR A 191 -15.24 -0.40 1.30
CA TYR A 191 -14.79 0.87 1.85
C TYR A 191 -14.73 1.89 0.73
N ALA A 192 -15.51 2.97 0.83
CA ALA A 192 -15.33 4.15 0.01
C ALA A 192 -14.12 4.92 0.56
N GLU A 193 -13.06 5.02 -0.23
CA GLU A 193 -11.83 5.72 0.16
C GLU A 193 -11.75 7.08 -0.53
N ARG A 194 -11.44 8.11 0.26
CA ARG A 194 -11.01 9.42 -0.22
C ARG A 194 -9.58 9.64 0.19
N ALA A 195 -8.75 10.03 -0.77
CA ALA A 195 -7.36 10.33 -0.56
C ALA A 195 -7.02 11.76 -0.98
N TRP A 196 -6.20 12.41 -0.17
CA TRP A 196 -5.61 13.71 -0.45
C TRP A 196 -4.11 13.56 -0.55
N LEU A 197 -3.53 14.22 -1.56
CA LEU A 197 -2.10 14.34 -1.76
C LEU A 197 -1.75 15.82 -1.71
N ARG A 198 -0.81 16.19 -0.83
CA ARG A 198 -0.23 17.54 -0.76
C ARG A 198 1.28 17.43 -0.74
N GLU A 199 1.92 18.12 -1.66
CA GLU A 199 3.36 18.38 -1.61
C GLU A 199 3.56 19.70 -0.87
N VAL A 200 4.42 19.69 0.14
CA VAL A 200 4.63 20.83 1.02
C VAL A 200 6.11 21.11 1.18
N GLU A 201 6.47 22.38 1.24
CA GLU A 201 7.84 22.82 1.49
C GLU A 201 7.83 23.64 2.77
N THR A 202 8.66 23.25 3.72
CA THR A 202 8.64 23.80 5.07
C THR A 202 9.94 24.52 5.36
N ALA A 203 9.86 25.76 5.82
CA ALA A 203 11.00 26.51 6.35
C ALA A 203 11.10 26.35 7.88
N PRO A 204 12.30 26.44 8.47
CA PRO A 204 12.49 26.33 9.92
C PRO A 204 11.59 27.29 10.71
N GLY A 205 11.05 26.83 11.85
CA GLY A 205 10.21 27.66 12.73
C GLY A 205 8.83 28.02 12.16
N THR A 206 8.48 27.48 11.00
CA THR A 206 7.16 27.71 10.37
C THR A 206 6.19 26.58 10.75
N SER A 207 4.94 26.94 11.02
CA SER A 207 3.83 25.99 11.05
C SER A 207 3.08 26.07 9.73
N MET A 208 2.85 24.92 9.10
CA MET A 208 2.10 24.82 7.86
C MET A 208 0.72 24.27 8.12
N THR A 209 -0.31 24.96 7.61
CA THR A 209 -1.71 24.54 7.75
C THR A 209 -2.22 23.96 6.44
N LEU A 210 -2.86 22.78 6.50
CA LEU A 210 -3.47 22.10 5.36
C LEU A 210 -4.99 21.99 5.53
N GLU A 211 -5.71 22.39 4.50
CA GLU A 211 -7.16 22.23 4.40
C GLU A 211 -7.46 21.07 3.44
N LEU A 212 -7.95 19.95 3.98
CA LEU A 212 -8.29 18.76 3.22
C LEU A 212 -9.82 18.60 3.26
N ASN A 213 -10.49 18.80 2.12
CA ASN A 213 -11.94 18.74 2.07
C ASN A 213 -12.47 17.92 0.90
N ASP A 214 -13.77 17.64 0.91
CA ASP A 214 -14.43 16.84 -0.12
C ASP A 214 -14.34 17.45 -1.53
N ARG A 215 -14.08 18.75 -1.65
CA ARG A 215 -13.88 19.44 -2.94
C ARG A 215 -12.47 19.32 -3.51
N ASN A 216 -11.48 19.09 -2.66
CA ASN A 216 -10.07 19.04 -3.06
C ASN A 216 -9.44 17.64 -2.93
N VAL A 217 -10.31 16.62 -2.86
CA VAL A 217 -9.96 15.19 -2.93
C VAL A 217 -9.12 14.94 -4.17
N TRP A 218 -7.95 14.33 -3.97
CA TRP A 218 -7.06 13.99 -5.06
C TRP A 218 -7.51 12.67 -5.73
N PHE A 219 -7.87 11.65 -4.95
CA PHE A 219 -8.38 10.39 -5.47
C PHE A 219 -9.58 9.89 -4.65
N ALA A 220 -10.58 9.36 -5.35
CA ALA A 220 -11.69 8.63 -4.76
C ALA A 220 -11.69 7.22 -5.35
N GLY A 221 -11.80 6.21 -4.50
CA GLY A 221 -11.72 4.82 -4.88
C GLY A 221 -12.57 3.94 -3.97
N ILE A 222 -12.54 2.63 -4.23
CA ILE A 222 -13.17 1.64 -3.37
C ILE A 222 -12.21 0.50 -3.05
N VAL A 223 -12.34 -0.04 -1.85
CA VAL A 223 -11.71 -1.31 -1.46
C VAL A 223 -12.84 -2.29 -1.15
N GLU A 224 -13.05 -3.27 -2.02
CA GLU A 224 -14.13 -4.23 -1.87
C GLU A 224 -13.82 -5.23 -0.76
N ASP A 225 -14.80 -5.45 0.11
CA ASP A 225 -14.78 -6.56 1.06
C ASP A 225 -15.56 -7.74 0.46
N ARG A 226 -14.85 -8.83 0.23
CA ARG A 226 -15.36 -10.01 -0.46
C ARG A 226 -15.15 -11.26 0.37
N VAL A 227 -16.17 -12.10 0.44
CA VAL A 227 -16.12 -13.37 1.16
C VAL A 227 -16.26 -14.52 0.16
N LEU A 228 -15.43 -15.54 0.35
CA LEU A 228 -15.65 -16.83 -0.29
C LEU A 228 -16.93 -17.42 0.29
N ASP A 229 -17.85 -17.82 -0.58
CA ASP A 229 -19.06 -18.52 -0.16
C ASP A 229 -18.67 -19.97 0.20
N ALA A 230 -17.92 -20.13 1.30
CA ALA A 230 -17.55 -21.43 1.83
C ALA A 230 -18.85 -22.15 2.23
N GLY A 231 -19.13 -23.29 1.60
CA GLY A 231 -20.21 -24.16 2.04
C GLY A 231 -20.00 -24.56 3.50
N PRO A 232 -21.07 -24.96 4.23
CA PRO A 232 -20.96 -25.28 5.64
C PRO A 232 -19.87 -26.33 5.85
N SER A 233 -18.96 -26.05 6.79
CA SER A 233 -18.07 -27.03 7.39
C SER A 233 -18.95 -28.17 7.91
N ARG A 234 -18.78 -29.37 7.38
CA ARG A 234 -19.45 -30.57 7.90
C ARG A 234 -18.94 -30.91 9.29
#